data_AF-A0A1Y1IFQ2-F1
#
_entry.id   AF-A0A1Y1IFQ2-F1
#
_cell.length_a   1.000
_cell.length_b   1.000
_cell.length_c   1.000
_cell.angle_alpha   90.00
_cell.angle_beta   90.00
_cell.angle_gamma   90.00
#
_symmetry.space_group_name_H-M   'P 1'
#
loop_
_entity.id
_entity.type
_entity.pdbx_description
1 polymer ?
#
loop_
_entity_poly.entity_id
_entity_poly.type
_entity_poly.pdbx_seq_one_letter_code
_entity_poly.pdbx_strand_id
1 'polypeptide(L)'
;MIFTASLAPTTSLSAAAPDRRCAANESACSCQSHTECPSGYCCTGDYGKVITGHCTDSPFDSSGAQVCPDCYYYNGISCPAAKRSCCSVTGACVDDVAACPCYYSQYYCPSGCCTVYDYNYNSIGHCSATGFFSNGTQECPNCNDFRNGISCPANKKVCCPNGQCAASSAACTCQGSSFCPVGYCCTEDYSGRLGKCTSAPFNSNGKQVCPNCNNWNGANNGVYSPADKGTCCSSGECVASQTSCPS
;
A
#
# COMPACT_ATOMS: atom_id res chain seq x y z
N MET A 1 50.57 -46.14 52.67
CA MET A 1 50.56 -44.78 52.08
C MET A 1 49.13 -44.49 51.64
N ILE A 2 48.43 -43.62 52.36
CA ILE A 2 47.07 -43.19 52.03
C ILE A 2 47.20 -41.72 51.67
N PHE A 3 46.96 -41.38 50.39
CA PHE A 3 46.91 -40.00 49.93
C PHE A 3 45.48 -39.49 50.08
N THR A 4 45.25 -38.60 51.05
CA THR A 4 44.04 -37.79 51.15
C THR A 4 44.15 -36.59 50.22
N ALA A 5 43.40 -36.61 49.12
CA ALA A 5 43.24 -35.44 48.24
C ALA A 5 42.14 -34.53 48.80
N SER A 6 42.53 -33.32 49.21
CA SER A 6 41.61 -32.26 49.62
C SER A 6 41.12 -31.52 48.37
N LEU A 7 39.83 -31.62 48.08
CA LEU A 7 39.19 -30.86 46.99
C LEU A 7 38.75 -29.51 47.54
N ALA A 8 39.36 -28.43 47.04
CA ALA A 8 38.92 -27.08 47.31
C ALA A 8 37.61 -26.77 46.54
N PRO A 9 36.66 -26.02 47.13
CA PRO A 9 35.43 -25.64 46.46
C PRO A 9 35.74 -24.61 45.35
N THR A 10 35.34 -24.93 44.12
CA THR A 10 35.29 -23.99 43.00
C THR A 10 34.16 -23.00 43.22
N THR A 11 34.47 -21.80 43.71
CA THR A 11 33.58 -20.65 43.63
C THR A 11 33.38 -20.27 42.17
N SER A 12 32.26 -20.69 41.57
CA SER A 12 31.82 -20.13 40.31
C SER A 12 31.39 -18.68 40.56
N LEU A 13 32.19 -17.72 40.08
CA LEU A 13 31.69 -16.36 39.89
C LEU A 13 30.59 -16.45 38.82
N SER A 14 29.33 -16.49 39.27
CA SER A 14 28.22 -16.08 38.43
C SER A 14 28.40 -14.58 38.23
N ALA A 15 28.90 -14.19 37.05
CA ALA A 15 28.86 -12.82 36.60
C ALA A 15 27.38 -12.41 36.61
N ALA A 16 26.99 -11.56 37.55
CA ALA A 16 25.67 -10.97 37.57
C ALA A 16 25.43 -10.37 36.18
N ALA A 17 24.38 -10.83 35.50
CA ALA A 17 23.92 -10.18 34.28
C ALA A 17 23.77 -8.69 34.62
N PRO A 18 24.39 -7.78 33.86
CA PRO A 18 24.27 -6.35 34.15
C PRO A 18 22.79 -6.03 34.22
N ASP A 19 22.37 -5.43 35.33
CA ASP A 19 21.01 -5.00 35.58
C ASP A 19 20.65 -3.99 34.46
N ARG A 20 20.01 -4.48 33.39
CA ARG A 20 19.66 -3.73 32.18
C ARG A 20 18.47 -2.81 32.44
N ARG A 21 18.49 -2.08 33.55
CA ARG A 21 17.46 -1.14 33.94
C ARG A 21 18.04 0.26 33.89
N CYS A 22 18.01 0.84 32.71
CA CYS A 22 18.23 2.27 32.56
C CYS A 22 17.21 3.03 33.40
N ALA A 23 17.69 3.75 34.42
CA ALA A 23 16.86 4.71 35.11
C ALA A 23 16.40 5.77 34.10
N ALA A 24 15.15 6.22 34.21
CA ALA A 24 14.43 7.02 33.21
C ALA A 24 15.03 8.42 32.91
N ASN A 25 16.25 8.75 33.36
CA ASN A 25 16.86 10.07 33.26
C ASN A 25 18.31 10.08 32.76
N GLU A 26 18.87 8.96 32.28
CA GLU A 26 20.27 8.94 31.84
C GLU A 26 20.41 8.79 30.32
N SER A 27 20.73 9.91 29.66
CA SER A 27 21.29 9.97 28.31
C SER A 27 22.60 9.17 28.15
N ALA A 28 23.12 8.61 29.24
CA ALA A 28 24.33 7.80 29.32
C ALA A 28 24.08 6.30 29.12
N CYS A 29 22.82 5.87 29.04
CA CYS A 29 22.50 4.47 28.89
C CYS A 29 22.86 3.94 27.51
N SER A 30 23.85 3.06 27.47
CA SER A 30 24.22 2.34 26.27
C SER A 30 23.09 1.43 25.80
N CYS A 31 22.82 1.41 24.49
CA CYS A 31 21.79 0.59 23.88
C CYS A 31 22.30 -0.04 22.58
N GLN A 32 21.78 -1.21 22.26
CA GLN A 32 21.96 -1.89 20.98
C GLN A 32 20.66 -1.88 20.16
N SER A 33 19.52 -1.61 20.80
CA SER A 33 18.22 -1.51 20.15
C SER A 33 17.24 -0.60 20.91
N HIS A 34 16.20 -0.07 20.25
CA HIS A 34 15.18 0.78 20.88
C HIS A 34 14.45 0.11 22.04
N THR A 35 14.32 -1.22 22.04
CA THR A 35 13.60 -1.95 23.10
C THR A 35 14.36 -1.92 24.43
N GLU A 36 15.64 -1.55 24.41
CA GLU A 36 16.47 -1.34 25.60
C GLU A 36 16.30 0.07 26.18
N CYS A 37 15.67 0.99 25.44
CA CYS A 37 15.41 2.35 25.89
C CYS A 37 14.02 2.46 26.55
N PRO A 38 13.87 3.29 27.61
CA PRO A 38 12.58 3.57 28.21
C PRO A 38 11.58 4.18 27.22
N SER A 39 10.28 4.12 27.53
CA SER A 39 9.25 4.82 26.75
C SER A 39 9.56 6.32 26.66
N GLY A 40 9.38 6.91 25.47
CA GLY A 40 9.79 8.28 25.17
C GLY A 40 11.29 8.46 24.84
N TYR A 41 12.07 7.38 24.75
CA TYR A 41 13.47 7.42 24.33
C TYR A 41 13.68 6.53 23.10
N CYS A 42 14.70 6.86 22.31
CA CYS A 42 15.17 6.07 21.17
C CYS A 42 16.69 5.83 21.27
N CYS A 43 17.15 4.75 20.65
CA CYS A 43 18.57 4.40 20.62
C CYS A 43 19.27 5.08 19.44
N THR A 44 20.41 5.75 19.67
CA THR A 44 21.22 6.38 18.61
C THR A 44 22.11 5.40 17.82
N GLY A 45 22.14 4.12 18.22
CA GLY A 45 22.91 3.08 17.55
C GLY A 45 22.25 2.64 16.24
N ASP A 46 23.07 2.22 15.27
CA ASP A 46 22.61 1.78 13.95
C ASP A 46 22.13 0.31 14.02
N TYR A 47 20.85 0.06 13.72
CA TYR A 47 20.28 -1.29 13.75
C TYR A 47 20.93 -2.18 12.69
N GLY A 48 21.74 -3.14 13.14
CA GLY A 48 22.36 -4.14 12.26
C GLY A 48 23.84 -3.90 11.97
N LYS A 49 24.41 -2.77 12.42
CA LYS A 49 25.86 -2.62 12.60
C LYS A 49 26.11 -2.67 14.09
N VAL A 50 27.06 -3.47 14.56
CA VAL A 50 27.33 -3.72 16.00
C VAL A 50 27.88 -2.47 16.71
N ILE A 51 27.16 -1.36 16.63
CA ILE A 51 27.51 -0.05 17.15
C ILE A 51 26.58 0.17 18.34
N THR A 52 27.16 0.10 19.53
CA THR A 52 26.49 0.51 20.76
C THR A 52 26.19 2.01 20.66
N GLY A 53 24.92 2.38 20.73
CA GLY A 53 24.46 3.76 20.84
C GLY A 53 24.12 4.14 22.28
N HIS A 54 23.43 5.26 22.44
CA HIS A 54 22.87 5.70 23.72
C HIS A 54 21.37 6.03 23.59
N CYS A 55 20.62 5.85 24.66
CA CYS A 55 19.23 6.27 24.72
C CYS A 55 19.13 7.80 24.81
N THR A 56 18.33 8.41 23.94
CA THR A 56 18.07 9.86 23.93
C THR A 56 16.57 10.12 23.79
N ASP A 57 16.08 11.17 24.46
CA ASP A 57 14.74 11.73 24.27
C ASP A 57 14.70 12.77 23.12
N SER A 58 15.88 13.05 22.57
CA SER A 58 16.11 14.02 21.50
C SER A 58 16.53 13.27 20.23
N PRO A 59 15.57 12.87 19.37
CA PRO A 59 15.87 12.12 18.14
C PRO A 59 16.60 12.94 17.07
N PHE A 60 16.81 14.24 17.33
CA PHE A 60 17.53 15.17 16.47
C PHE A 60 18.60 15.90 17.30
N ASP A 61 19.76 16.10 16.71
CA ASP A 61 20.79 16.95 17.30
C ASP A 61 20.50 18.44 17.09
N SER A 62 21.38 19.30 17.62
CA SER A 62 21.25 20.77 17.50
C SER A 62 21.39 21.29 16.06
N SER A 63 21.89 20.48 15.12
CA SER A 63 21.94 20.80 13.70
C SER A 63 20.67 20.40 12.95
N GLY A 64 19.76 19.65 13.61
CA GLY A 64 18.56 19.09 12.99
C GLY A 64 18.81 17.78 12.23
N ALA A 65 19.99 17.16 12.41
CA ALA A 65 20.28 15.84 11.90
C ALA A 65 19.61 14.79 12.80
N GLN A 66 19.02 13.77 12.17
CA GLN A 66 18.36 12.68 12.88
C GLN A 66 19.43 11.76 13.49
N VAL A 67 19.42 11.62 14.82
CA VAL A 67 20.36 10.75 15.56
C VAL A 67 19.75 9.40 15.91
N CYS A 68 18.41 9.30 15.95
CA CYS A 68 17.73 8.03 16.12
C CYS A 68 17.32 7.46 14.76
N PRO A 69 17.79 6.28 14.34
CA PRO A 69 17.74 5.83 12.95
C PRO A 69 16.33 5.72 12.37
N ASP A 70 15.36 5.38 13.22
CA ASP A 70 14.03 5.02 12.76
C ASP A 70 12.93 5.64 13.63
N CYS A 71 12.17 6.53 12.99
CA CYS A 71 11.03 7.25 13.57
C CYS A 71 9.82 6.38 13.93
N TYR A 72 9.74 5.13 13.47
CA TYR A 72 8.73 4.17 13.93
C TYR A 72 8.93 3.77 15.38
N TYR A 73 10.18 3.76 15.84
CA TYR A 73 10.54 3.30 17.18
C TYR A 73 10.69 4.45 18.18
N TYR A 74 10.14 5.62 17.86
CA TYR A 74 10.24 6.80 18.69
C TYR A 74 9.40 6.74 19.98
N ASN A 75 8.74 5.62 20.30
CA ASN A 75 8.08 5.37 21.58
C ASN A 75 7.20 6.55 22.07
N GLY A 76 6.50 7.23 21.16
CA GLY A 76 5.66 8.40 21.45
C GLY A 76 6.22 9.75 21.00
N ILE A 77 7.47 9.83 20.53
CA ILE A 77 8.04 11.05 19.94
C ILE A 77 7.62 11.15 18.46
N SER A 78 7.24 12.34 18.02
CA SER A 78 6.91 12.64 16.61
C SER A 78 8.11 13.28 15.91
N CYS A 79 8.16 13.16 14.58
CA CYS A 79 9.12 13.93 13.82
C CYS A 79 8.93 15.45 14.03
N PRO A 80 10.01 16.25 13.95
CA PRO A 80 9.96 17.68 14.23
C PRO A 80 9.12 18.42 13.20
N ALA A 81 8.62 19.61 13.56
CA ALA A 81 7.72 20.39 12.71
C ALA A 81 8.29 20.76 11.33
N ALA A 82 9.62 20.79 11.19
CA ALA A 82 10.30 21.00 9.92
C ALA A 82 10.37 19.75 9.03
N LYS A 83 10.23 18.54 9.61
CA LYS A 83 10.34 17.24 8.93
C LYS A 83 9.20 16.33 9.36
N ARG A 84 7.95 16.70 9.07
CA ARG A 84 6.77 16.14 9.75
C ARG A 84 6.46 14.68 9.41
N SER A 85 7.05 14.13 8.35
CA SER A 85 6.68 12.83 7.79
C SER A 85 7.73 11.78 8.12
N CYS A 86 7.32 10.67 8.74
CA CYS A 86 8.18 9.54 9.08
C CYS A 86 8.12 8.47 7.98
N CYS A 87 9.17 8.32 7.15
CA CYS A 87 9.16 7.37 6.04
C CYS A 87 9.20 5.90 6.51
N SER A 88 8.22 5.09 6.15
CA SER A 88 8.10 3.67 6.55
C SER A 88 9.27 2.79 6.19
N VAL A 89 9.88 3.06 5.05
CA VAL A 89 10.95 2.22 4.51
C VAL A 89 12.30 2.54 5.15
N THR A 90 12.60 3.82 5.35
CA THR A 90 13.93 4.27 5.79
C THR A 90 13.98 4.62 7.27
N GLY A 91 12.83 4.82 7.92
CA GLY A 91 12.77 5.37 9.26
C GLY A 91 13.19 6.84 9.36
N ALA A 92 13.40 7.51 8.22
CA ALA A 92 13.82 8.91 8.18
C ALA A 92 12.63 9.86 8.30
N CYS A 93 12.79 10.92 9.10
CA CYS A 93 11.89 12.05 9.10
C CYS A 93 12.24 13.00 7.94
N VAL A 94 11.26 13.32 7.10
CA VAL A 94 11.41 14.19 5.92
C VAL A 94 10.40 15.34 5.93
N ASP A 95 10.74 16.43 5.26
CA ASP A 95 9.90 17.60 5.06
C ASP A 95 8.89 17.42 3.93
N ASP A 96 9.28 16.67 2.88
CA ASP A 96 8.43 16.27 1.77
C ASP A 96 8.24 14.75 1.74
N VAL A 97 6.98 14.29 1.70
CA VAL A 97 6.66 12.86 1.62
C VAL A 97 7.19 12.24 0.32
N ALA A 98 7.42 13.01 -0.73
CA ALA A 98 8.04 12.54 -1.97
C ALA A 98 9.49 12.06 -1.79
N ALA A 99 10.16 12.43 -0.70
CA ALA A 99 11.46 11.88 -0.34
C ALA A 99 11.37 10.47 0.26
N CYS A 100 10.17 9.99 0.64
CA CYS A 100 9.99 8.65 1.16
C CYS A 100 9.97 7.61 0.03
N PRO A 101 10.92 6.66 0.01
CA PRO A 101 10.81 5.52 -0.88
C PRO A 101 9.66 4.61 -0.43
N CYS A 102 9.06 3.91 -1.37
CA CYS A 102 7.98 2.96 -1.12
C CYS A 102 8.12 1.73 -2.00
N TYR A 103 7.62 0.59 -1.51
CA TYR A 103 7.62 -0.68 -2.23
C TYR A 103 6.20 -1.11 -2.54
N TYR A 104 5.81 -1.12 -3.82
CA TYR A 104 4.59 -1.73 -4.40
C TYR A 104 3.23 -1.44 -3.71
N SER A 105 3.20 -0.65 -2.64
CA SER A 105 2.04 -0.47 -1.77
C SER A 105 2.07 0.87 -1.06
N GLN A 106 0.88 1.45 -0.94
CA GLN A 106 0.58 2.66 -0.20
C GLN A 106 0.86 2.55 1.30
N TYR A 107 0.97 1.35 1.89
CA TYR A 107 1.23 1.19 3.33
C TYR A 107 2.61 1.70 3.74
N TYR A 108 3.54 1.82 2.79
CA TYR A 108 4.87 2.38 3.02
C TYR A 108 4.89 3.92 2.97
N CYS A 109 3.76 4.54 2.65
CA CYS A 109 3.63 5.98 2.56
C CYS A 109 2.94 6.53 3.81
N PRO A 110 3.57 7.50 4.53
CA PRO A 110 2.99 8.08 5.74
C PRO A 110 1.62 8.71 5.48
N SER A 111 1.53 9.35 4.31
CA SER A 111 0.32 9.82 3.69
C SER A 111 0.49 9.65 2.19
N GLY A 112 -0.61 9.57 1.45
CA GLY A 112 -0.51 9.47 0.02
C GLY A 112 -0.71 8.08 -0.53
N CYS A 113 0.03 7.82 -1.60
CA CYS A 113 0.09 6.56 -2.31
C CYS A 113 1.50 6.34 -2.85
N CYS A 114 1.85 5.09 -3.12
CA CYS A 114 3.13 4.74 -3.73
C CYS A 114 3.03 4.88 -5.25
N THR A 115 4.03 5.49 -5.90
CA THR A 115 4.05 5.69 -7.36
C THR A 115 4.35 4.42 -8.16
N VAL A 116 4.70 3.32 -7.49
CA VAL A 116 4.96 2.03 -8.10
C VAL A 116 3.92 1.01 -7.64
N TYR A 117 3.38 0.26 -8.59
CA TYR A 117 2.50 -0.90 -8.38
C TYR A 117 3.01 -2.04 -9.26
N ASP A 118 4.28 -2.37 -9.08
CA ASP A 118 4.89 -3.54 -9.68
C ASP A 118 5.22 -4.51 -8.55
N TYR A 119 4.66 -5.73 -8.63
CA TYR A 119 4.97 -6.80 -7.70
C TYR A 119 6.41 -7.31 -7.85
N ASN A 120 7.12 -6.89 -8.90
CA ASN A 120 8.56 -7.10 -8.98
C ASN A 120 9.26 -6.22 -7.95
N TYR A 121 9.74 -6.84 -6.87
CA TYR A 121 10.48 -6.26 -5.74
C TYR A 121 11.71 -5.38 -6.11
N ASN A 122 12.05 -5.26 -7.39
CA ASN A 122 13.20 -4.49 -7.87
C ASN A 122 12.87 -3.02 -8.16
N SER A 123 11.58 -2.65 -8.20
CA SER A 123 11.16 -1.27 -8.48
C SER A 123 10.93 -0.50 -7.18
N ILE A 124 11.76 0.51 -6.93
CA ILE A 124 11.60 1.44 -5.80
C ILE A 124 10.82 2.66 -6.31
N GLY A 125 9.64 2.87 -5.75
CA GLY A 125 8.85 4.08 -5.99
C GLY A 125 9.11 5.14 -4.95
N HIS A 126 8.37 6.24 -5.06
CA HIS A 126 8.28 7.29 -4.06
C HIS A 126 6.84 7.51 -3.63
N CYS A 127 6.63 8.16 -2.50
CA CYS A 127 5.30 8.50 -2.05
C CYS A 127 4.79 9.79 -2.69
N SER A 128 3.55 9.80 -3.14
CA SER A 128 2.90 11.01 -3.66
C SER A 128 1.80 11.47 -2.70
N ALA A 129 1.86 12.73 -2.27
CA ALA A 129 0.86 13.32 -1.38
C ALA A 129 -0.50 13.54 -2.07
N THR A 130 -0.51 13.72 -3.39
CA THR A 130 -1.71 14.04 -4.17
C THR A 130 -2.18 12.85 -5.01
N GLY A 131 -1.26 11.97 -5.40
CA GLY A 131 -1.51 10.90 -6.38
C GLY A 131 -1.62 11.37 -7.83
N PHE A 132 -1.40 12.66 -8.09
CA PHE A 132 -1.51 13.27 -9.42
C PHE A 132 -0.40 14.30 -9.64
N PHE A 133 0.14 14.30 -10.86
CA PHE A 133 0.96 15.40 -11.36
C PHE A 133 0.14 16.68 -11.49
N SER A 134 0.83 17.83 -11.54
CA SER A 134 0.21 19.16 -11.71
C SER A 134 -0.63 19.30 -12.99
N ASN A 135 -0.37 18.47 -14.01
CA ASN A 135 -1.15 18.43 -15.25
C ASN A 135 -2.42 17.55 -15.16
N GLY A 136 -2.74 16.99 -13.99
CA GLY A 136 -3.90 16.10 -13.78
C GLY A 136 -3.72 14.67 -14.31
N THR A 137 -2.48 14.29 -14.67
CA THR A 137 -2.12 12.91 -14.96
C THR A 137 -1.96 12.16 -13.64
N GLN A 138 -2.55 10.97 -13.58
CA GLN A 138 -2.45 10.11 -12.42
C GLN A 138 -1.00 9.62 -12.25
N GLU A 139 -0.42 9.93 -11.11
CA GLU A 139 0.94 9.55 -10.74
C GLU A 139 0.93 8.20 -10.00
N CYS A 140 -0.01 8.05 -9.07
CA CYS A 140 -0.18 6.79 -8.37
C CYS A 140 -1.02 5.80 -9.18
N PRO A 141 -0.53 4.61 -9.47
CA PRO A 141 -1.10 3.69 -10.45
C PRO A 141 -2.49 3.15 -10.10
N ASN A 142 -2.87 3.10 -8.82
CA ASN A 142 -4.16 2.56 -8.38
C ASN A 142 -4.91 3.53 -7.47
N CYS A 143 -6.00 4.12 -7.97
CA CYS A 143 -6.86 5.00 -7.19
C CYS A 143 -7.67 4.26 -6.12
N ASN A 144 -7.83 2.93 -6.22
CA ASN A 144 -8.48 2.13 -5.17
C ASN A 144 -7.61 2.03 -3.91
N ASP A 145 -6.31 2.35 -4.05
CA ASP A 145 -5.33 2.35 -2.98
C ASP A 145 -5.11 3.73 -2.35
N PHE A 146 -5.84 4.74 -2.81
CA PHE A 146 -5.78 6.08 -2.23
C PHE A 146 -6.17 6.09 -0.75
N ARG A 147 -5.38 6.79 0.06
CA ARG A 147 -5.61 6.97 1.51
C ARG A 147 -5.73 8.44 1.87
N ASN A 148 -6.16 8.70 3.10
CA ASN A 148 -6.14 10.02 3.74
C ASN A 148 -6.84 11.12 2.94
N GLY A 149 -7.98 10.79 2.32
CA GLY A 149 -8.82 11.74 1.60
C GLY A 149 -8.40 12.01 0.15
N ILE A 150 -7.37 11.33 -0.37
CA ILE A 150 -7.06 11.40 -1.79
C ILE A 150 -8.21 10.79 -2.58
N SER A 151 -8.69 11.55 -3.54
CA SER A 151 -9.77 11.16 -4.44
C SER A 151 -9.34 11.51 -5.85
N CYS A 152 -9.95 10.85 -6.82
CA CYS A 152 -9.76 11.25 -8.21
C CYS A 152 -10.16 12.73 -8.41
N PRO A 153 -9.47 13.47 -9.29
CA PRO A 153 -9.72 14.90 -9.49
C PRO A 153 -11.12 15.14 -10.06
N ALA A 154 -11.64 16.36 -9.90
CA ALA A 154 -13.02 16.69 -10.25
C ALA A 154 -13.41 16.37 -11.71
N ASN A 155 -12.46 16.53 -12.65
CA ASN A 155 -12.64 16.19 -14.07
C ASN A 155 -12.53 14.69 -14.38
N LYS A 156 -12.06 13.87 -13.43
CA LYS A 156 -11.94 12.41 -13.51
C LYS A 156 -12.46 11.71 -12.25
N LYS A 157 -13.59 12.18 -11.70
CA LYS A 157 -14.10 11.82 -10.36
C LYS A 157 -14.36 10.33 -10.07
N VAL A 158 -14.38 9.45 -11.07
CA VAL A 158 -14.67 8.03 -10.88
C VAL A 158 -13.37 7.25 -10.79
N CYS A 159 -13.15 6.54 -9.69
CA CYS A 159 -12.10 5.53 -9.62
C CYS A 159 -12.60 4.22 -10.24
N CYS A 160 -11.98 3.80 -11.34
CA CYS A 160 -12.34 2.57 -12.03
C CYS A 160 -11.78 1.34 -11.29
N PRO A 161 -12.40 0.15 -11.43
CA PRO A 161 -11.89 -1.08 -10.80
C PRO A 161 -10.47 -1.46 -11.21
N ASN A 162 -10.02 -1.03 -12.39
CA ASN A 162 -8.64 -1.19 -12.84
C ASN A 162 -7.64 -0.21 -12.19
N GLY A 163 -8.09 0.63 -11.26
CA GLY A 163 -7.26 1.60 -10.55
C GLY A 163 -7.07 2.93 -11.27
N GLN A 164 -7.68 3.17 -12.43
CA GLN A 164 -7.55 4.43 -13.14
C GLN A 164 -8.70 5.40 -12.83
N CYS A 165 -8.39 6.67 -12.68
CA CYS A 165 -9.40 7.72 -12.58
C CYS A 165 -9.98 8.07 -13.95
N ALA A 166 -11.31 8.16 -14.04
CA ALA A 166 -12.05 8.46 -15.26
C ALA A 166 -13.17 9.50 -15.02
N ALA A 167 -13.58 10.20 -16.08
CA ALA A 167 -14.65 11.21 -16.01
C ALA A 167 -16.01 10.61 -15.61
N SER A 168 -16.24 9.33 -15.92
CA SER A 168 -17.45 8.58 -15.64
C SER A 168 -17.16 7.08 -15.64
N SER A 169 -18.10 6.27 -15.13
CA SER A 169 -18.03 4.81 -15.16
C SER A 169 -17.89 4.24 -16.57
N ALA A 170 -18.48 4.89 -17.58
CA ALA A 170 -18.37 4.47 -18.97
C ALA A 170 -17.01 4.82 -19.61
N ALA A 171 -16.31 5.81 -19.06
CA ALA A 171 -14.99 6.21 -19.55
C ALA A 171 -13.87 5.26 -19.10
N CYS A 172 -14.15 4.40 -18.11
CA CYS A 172 -13.25 3.35 -17.66
C CYS A 172 -12.79 2.46 -18.82
N THR A 173 -11.48 2.22 -18.87
CA THR A 173 -10.87 1.24 -19.76
C THR A 173 -10.96 -0.14 -19.13
N CYS A 174 -11.07 -1.17 -19.95
CA CYS A 174 -11.23 -2.53 -19.48
C CYS A 174 -10.55 -3.52 -20.42
N GLN A 175 -10.05 -4.63 -19.87
CA GLN A 175 -9.64 -5.82 -20.64
C GLN A 175 -10.66 -6.96 -20.51
N GLY A 176 -11.61 -6.79 -19.60
CA GLY A 176 -12.67 -7.72 -19.32
C GLY A 176 -13.73 -7.05 -18.44
N SER A 177 -14.91 -7.64 -18.36
CA SER A 177 -16.05 -7.02 -17.68
C SER A 177 -15.85 -6.85 -16.17
N SER A 178 -14.99 -7.66 -15.53
CA SER A 178 -14.60 -7.48 -14.12
C SER A 178 -13.84 -6.17 -13.86
N PHE A 179 -13.24 -5.56 -14.88
CA PHE A 179 -12.57 -4.26 -14.79
C PHE A 179 -13.54 -3.07 -14.92
N CYS A 180 -14.82 -3.34 -15.15
CA CYS A 180 -15.86 -2.33 -15.24
C CYS A 180 -16.65 -2.20 -13.94
N PRO A 181 -17.18 -1.02 -13.61
CA PRO A 181 -18.06 -0.86 -12.45
C PRO A 181 -19.27 -1.80 -12.49
N VAL A 182 -19.87 -2.09 -11.33
CA VAL A 182 -21.12 -2.86 -11.26
C VAL A 182 -22.18 -2.21 -12.14
N GLY A 183 -22.89 -3.02 -12.93
CA GLY A 183 -23.85 -2.52 -13.90
C GLY A 183 -23.26 -2.23 -15.30
N TYR A 184 -21.99 -2.54 -15.53
CA TYR A 184 -21.32 -2.34 -16.81
C TYR A 184 -20.67 -3.65 -17.31
N CYS A 185 -20.48 -3.73 -18.63
CA CYS A 185 -19.65 -4.75 -19.29
C CYS A 185 -18.47 -4.09 -20.01
N CYS A 186 -17.49 -4.88 -20.41
CA CYS A 186 -16.42 -4.43 -21.30
C CYS A 186 -16.79 -4.62 -22.77
N THR A 187 -16.55 -3.61 -23.62
CA THR A 187 -16.75 -3.74 -25.09
C THR A 187 -15.75 -4.68 -25.77
N GLU A 188 -14.63 -4.97 -25.11
CA GLU A 188 -13.55 -5.84 -25.58
C GLU A 188 -13.23 -6.84 -24.45
N ASP A 189 -14.09 -7.84 -24.27
CA ASP A 189 -13.98 -8.82 -23.20
C ASP A 189 -12.99 -9.93 -23.61
N TYR A 190 -11.81 -9.95 -23.00
CA TYR A 190 -10.75 -10.95 -23.23
C TYR A 190 -10.25 -11.07 -24.68
N SER A 191 -10.42 -10.03 -25.51
CA SER A 191 -9.92 -9.99 -26.89
C SER A 191 -8.42 -9.65 -27.00
N GLY A 192 -7.77 -9.34 -25.88
CA GLY A 192 -6.40 -8.80 -25.83
C GLY A 192 -6.32 -7.31 -26.16
N ARG A 193 -7.46 -6.65 -26.43
CA ARG A 193 -7.55 -5.20 -26.67
C ARG A 193 -8.16 -4.48 -25.47
N LEU A 194 -7.87 -3.18 -25.35
CA LEU A 194 -8.53 -2.33 -24.36
C LEU A 194 -9.89 -1.88 -24.89
N GLY A 195 -10.94 -2.25 -24.16
CA GLY A 195 -12.30 -1.81 -24.38
C GLY A 195 -12.67 -0.61 -23.51
N LYS A 196 -13.95 -0.26 -23.60
CA LYS A 196 -14.61 0.69 -22.72
C LYS A 196 -15.71 0.01 -21.94
N CYS A 197 -16.01 0.56 -20.77
CA CYS A 197 -17.15 0.11 -20.00
C CYS A 197 -18.43 0.69 -20.59
N THR A 198 -19.45 -0.14 -20.76
CA THR A 198 -20.78 0.29 -21.20
C THR A 198 -21.86 -0.33 -20.34
N SER A 199 -22.88 0.47 -20.00
CA SER A 199 -24.12 -0.02 -19.40
C SER A 199 -25.17 -0.36 -20.46
N ALA A 200 -24.86 -0.12 -21.74
CA ALA A 200 -25.70 -0.45 -22.88
C ALA A 200 -25.11 -1.67 -23.61
N PRO A 201 -25.74 -2.85 -23.51
CA PRO A 201 -25.24 -4.06 -24.14
C PRO A 201 -25.39 -4.06 -25.66
N PHE A 202 -26.16 -3.12 -26.20
CA PHE A 202 -26.35 -2.92 -27.63
C PHE A 202 -26.12 -1.45 -28.00
N ASN A 203 -25.65 -1.22 -29.21
CA ASN A 203 -25.62 0.11 -29.79
C ASN A 203 -27.00 0.50 -30.37
N SER A 204 -27.10 1.71 -30.90
CA SER A 204 -28.33 2.25 -31.52
C SER A 204 -28.85 1.42 -32.71
N ASN A 205 -27.99 0.62 -33.34
CA ASN A 205 -28.37 -0.26 -34.46
C ASN A 205 -28.80 -1.64 -33.96
N GLY A 206 -28.87 -1.84 -32.65
CA GLY A 206 -29.19 -3.11 -32.02
C GLY A 206 -28.10 -4.17 -32.16
N LYS A 207 -26.86 -3.80 -32.53
CA LYS A 207 -25.72 -4.73 -32.52
C LYS A 207 -25.20 -4.85 -31.09
N GLN A 208 -24.97 -6.09 -30.66
CA GLN A 208 -24.37 -6.38 -29.35
C GLN A 208 -22.96 -5.79 -29.25
N VAL A 209 -22.69 -5.08 -28.16
CA VAL A 209 -21.42 -4.40 -27.86
C VAL A 209 -20.70 -5.07 -26.70
N CYS A 210 -21.43 -5.64 -25.72
CA CYS A 210 -20.86 -6.54 -24.73
C CYS A 210 -20.64 -7.91 -25.37
N PRO A 211 -19.41 -8.40 -25.60
CA PRO A 211 -19.20 -9.67 -26.30
C PRO A 211 -19.88 -10.87 -25.64
N ASN A 212 -20.01 -10.84 -24.31
CA ASN A 212 -20.67 -11.88 -23.54
C ASN A 212 -21.66 -11.26 -22.55
N CYS A 213 -22.96 -11.47 -22.76
CA CYS A 213 -24.01 -10.96 -21.87
C CYS A 213 -24.08 -11.69 -20.51
N ASN A 214 -23.42 -12.85 -20.36
CA ASN A 214 -23.28 -13.53 -19.08
C ASN A 214 -22.21 -12.90 -18.19
N ASN A 215 -21.29 -12.12 -18.77
CA ASN A 215 -20.15 -11.52 -18.07
C ASN A 215 -20.45 -10.13 -17.50
N TRP A 216 -21.72 -9.77 -17.34
CA TRP A 216 -22.09 -8.46 -16.81
C TRP A 216 -21.69 -8.34 -15.33
N ASN A 217 -20.86 -7.35 -14.99
CA ASN A 217 -20.36 -7.22 -13.63
C ASN A 217 -21.49 -6.86 -12.65
N GLY A 218 -21.76 -7.74 -11.67
CA GLY A 218 -22.74 -7.55 -10.61
C GLY A 218 -24.21 -7.70 -11.04
N ALA A 219 -24.50 -8.22 -12.24
CA ALA A 219 -25.84 -8.70 -12.55
C ALA A 219 -26.01 -10.09 -11.92
N ASN A 220 -26.49 -10.15 -10.67
CA ASN A 220 -26.89 -11.41 -10.05
C ASN A 220 -27.96 -12.08 -10.92
N ASN A 221 -27.57 -13.11 -11.70
CA ASN A 221 -28.46 -14.02 -12.45
C ASN A 221 -29.50 -13.39 -13.39
N GLY A 222 -29.38 -12.10 -13.69
CA GLY A 222 -30.35 -11.37 -14.49
C GLY A 222 -29.78 -11.05 -15.86
N VAL A 223 -30.11 -11.90 -16.83
CA VAL A 223 -30.00 -11.65 -18.27
C VAL A 223 -30.40 -10.20 -18.57
N TYR A 224 -29.43 -9.32 -18.82
CA TYR A 224 -29.72 -7.98 -19.33
C TYR A 224 -29.99 -8.09 -20.84
N SER A 225 -31.19 -8.56 -21.15
CA SER A 225 -31.79 -8.31 -22.44
C SER A 225 -32.65 -7.06 -22.31
N PRO A 226 -32.42 -5.99 -23.10
CA PRO A 226 -33.40 -4.94 -23.31
C PRO A 226 -34.75 -5.60 -23.59
N ALA A 227 -35.84 -4.96 -23.18
CA ALA A 227 -37.20 -5.49 -23.33
C ALA A 227 -37.50 -6.03 -24.76
N ASP A 228 -36.78 -5.53 -25.78
CA ASP A 228 -36.98 -5.87 -27.18
C ASP A 228 -35.95 -6.89 -27.76
N LYS A 229 -34.96 -7.35 -26.98
CA LYS A 229 -33.92 -8.30 -27.40
C LYS A 229 -33.67 -9.46 -26.43
N GLY A 230 -34.74 -9.88 -25.75
CA GLY A 230 -35.10 -11.29 -25.63
C GLY A 230 -34.41 -12.13 -24.56
N THR A 231 -33.18 -12.58 -24.77
CA THR A 231 -32.54 -13.57 -23.90
C THR A 231 -31.03 -13.58 -24.11
N CYS A 232 -30.26 -13.76 -23.05
CA CYS A 232 -28.83 -14.08 -23.12
C CYS A 232 -28.66 -15.59 -23.18
N CYS A 233 -28.06 -16.09 -24.25
CA CYS A 233 -27.78 -17.50 -24.41
C CYS A 233 -26.64 -17.93 -23.49
N SER A 234 -26.54 -19.24 -23.21
CA SER A 234 -25.39 -19.81 -22.50
C SER A 234 -24.06 -19.56 -23.24
N SER A 235 -24.11 -19.34 -24.55
CA SER A 235 -22.96 -18.92 -25.37
C SER A 235 -22.47 -17.49 -25.11
N GLY A 236 -23.28 -16.65 -24.43
CA GLY A 236 -23.00 -15.23 -24.23
C GLY A 236 -23.56 -14.31 -25.32
N GLU A 237 -24.24 -14.87 -26.32
CA GLU A 237 -24.92 -14.09 -27.35
C GLU A 237 -26.30 -13.66 -26.87
N CYS A 238 -26.68 -12.41 -27.17
CA CYS A 238 -28.04 -11.97 -26.96
C CYS A 238 -28.91 -12.21 -28.20
N VAL A 239 -30.04 -12.87 -28.01
CA VAL A 239 -30.99 -13.21 -29.06
C VAL A 239 -32.40 -12.77 -28.68
N ALA A 240 -33.33 -12.69 -29.65
CA ALA A 240 -34.70 -12.25 -29.39
C ALA A 240 -35.52 -13.22 -28.51
N SER A 241 -35.11 -14.48 -28.36
CA SER A 241 -35.78 -15.49 -27.51
C SER A 241 -34.85 -16.66 -27.18
N GLN A 242 -35.08 -17.37 -26.06
CA GLN A 242 -34.32 -18.57 -25.69
C GLN A 242 -34.25 -19.62 -26.81
N THR A 243 -35.31 -19.74 -27.63
CA THR A 243 -35.36 -20.68 -28.77
C THR A 243 -34.46 -20.29 -29.94
N SER A 244 -33.97 -19.05 -29.98
CA SER A 244 -33.01 -18.56 -30.96
C SER A 244 -31.56 -18.80 -30.54
N CYS A 245 -31.33 -19.32 -29.34
CA CYS A 245 -29.99 -19.68 -28.91
C CYS A 245 -29.46 -20.86 -29.72
N PRO A 246 -28.20 -20.80 -30.19
CA PRO A 246 -27.56 -21.97 -30.78
C PRO A 246 -27.54 -23.11 -29.75
N SER A 247 -27.94 -24.29 -30.20
CA SER A 247 -27.96 -25.53 -29.41
C SER A 247 -26.57 -25.99 -29.01
#